data_AF-A0A7L1CLP5-F1
#
_entry.id   AF-A0A7L1CLP5-F1
#
_cell.length_a   1.000
_cell.length_b   1.000
_cell.length_c   1.000
_cell.angle_alpha   90.00
_cell.angle_beta   90.00
_cell.angle_gamma   90.00
#
_symmetry.space_group_name_H-M   'P 1'
#
loop_
_entity.id
_entity.type
_entity.pdbx_description
1 polymer ?
#
loop_
_entity_poly.entity_id
_entity_poly.type
_entity_poly.pdbx_seq_one_letter_code
_entity_poly.pdbx_strand_id
1 'polypeptide(L)'
;IDGPTKLTQSNAILRYIARKHNMCGGTEEEKQLVDLMENQLMDFRMGFARLCYSPDFEKLKPAYLEQLPGKLRELSKFLGSRPWFAGEKVSGWGYFGGCFGGSLWALTPPFSPQLTFVDFLAYDVLDQHRMFVPDCPEFQGNLSRFLERFEALDKVSSYMNSGRFMRTPIFWRTGKWCNTKE
;
A
#
# COMPACT_ATOMS: atom_id res chain seq x y z
N ILE A 1 20.32 12.21 -2.67
CA ILE A 1 21.11 11.88 -3.88
C ILE A 1 21.90 10.61 -3.56
N ASP A 2 21.81 9.59 -4.40
CA ASP A 2 22.42 8.28 -4.19
C ASP A 2 23.59 8.08 -5.17
N GLY A 3 24.71 8.74 -4.86
CA GLY A 3 25.90 8.76 -5.71
C GLY A 3 25.60 9.21 -7.16
N PRO A 4 26.05 8.46 -8.18
CA PRO A 4 25.82 8.80 -9.59
C PRO A 4 24.40 8.48 -10.09
N THR A 5 23.60 7.75 -9.31
CA THR A 5 22.26 7.33 -9.74
C THR A 5 21.30 8.51 -9.75
N LYS A 6 20.71 8.79 -10.93
CA LYS A 6 19.70 9.81 -11.15
C LYS A 6 18.45 9.16 -11.74
N LEU A 7 17.35 9.18 -11.00
CA LEU A 7 16.09 8.57 -11.40
C LEU A 7 14.96 9.62 -11.36
N THR A 8 14.04 9.49 -12.31
CA THR A 8 12.73 10.14 -12.32
C THR A 8 11.67 9.04 -12.34
N GLN A 9 10.38 9.41 -12.30
CA GLN A 9 9.24 8.50 -12.11
C GLN A 9 9.16 7.90 -10.70
N SER A 10 8.04 8.15 -10.01
CA SER A 10 7.83 7.71 -8.62
C SER A 10 7.99 6.20 -8.47
N ASN A 11 7.39 5.42 -9.36
CA ASN A 11 7.42 3.95 -9.31
C ASN A 11 8.83 3.40 -9.58
N ALA A 12 9.61 4.02 -10.48
CA ALA A 12 10.99 3.62 -10.73
C ALA A 12 11.88 3.88 -9.51
N ILE A 13 11.68 5.03 -8.82
CA ILE A 13 12.37 5.37 -7.58
C ILE A 13 11.99 4.38 -6.46
N LEU A 14 10.70 4.09 -6.28
CA LEU A 14 10.22 3.12 -5.29
C LEU A 14 10.82 1.72 -5.53
N ARG A 15 10.74 1.22 -6.77
CA ARG A 15 11.33 -0.08 -7.13
C ARG A 15 12.85 -0.11 -6.94
N TYR A 16 13.55 0.99 -7.20
CA TYR A 16 14.99 1.09 -6.96
C TYR A 16 15.34 0.91 -5.48
N ILE A 17 14.63 1.62 -4.59
CA ILE A 17 14.80 1.48 -3.14
C ILE A 17 14.41 0.07 -2.70
N ALA A 18 13.28 -0.45 -3.19
CA ALA A 18 12.77 -1.77 -2.85
C ALA A 18 13.77 -2.89 -3.18
N ARG A 19 14.44 -2.83 -4.34
CA ARG A 19 15.47 -3.80 -4.74
C ARG A 19 16.67 -3.80 -3.80
N LYS A 20 17.08 -2.64 -3.26
CA LYS A 20 18.19 -2.56 -2.29
C LYS A 20 17.86 -3.20 -0.95
N HIS A 21 16.58 -3.38 -0.63
CA HIS A 21 16.10 -3.88 0.65
C HIS A 21 15.26 -5.16 0.53
N ASN A 22 15.27 -5.83 -0.63
CA ASN A 22 14.52 -7.07 -0.89
C ASN A 22 12.99 -6.93 -0.66
N MET A 23 12.40 -5.84 -1.13
CA MET A 23 10.97 -5.51 -0.96
C MET A 23 10.15 -5.58 -2.26
N CYS A 24 10.57 -6.39 -3.24
CA CYS A 24 9.93 -6.51 -4.56
C CYS A 24 9.12 -7.79 -4.78
N GLY A 25 8.97 -8.65 -3.77
CA GLY A 25 8.49 -10.02 -3.92
C GLY A 25 9.64 -10.99 -4.20
N GLY A 26 9.68 -12.09 -3.45
CA GLY A 26 10.69 -13.14 -3.54
C GLY A 26 10.31 -14.25 -4.55
N THR A 27 9.02 -14.51 -4.74
CA THR A 27 8.53 -15.51 -5.73
C THR A 27 7.96 -14.85 -6.98
N GLU A 28 7.71 -15.65 -8.02
CA GLU A 28 7.08 -15.16 -9.25
C GLU A 28 5.64 -14.70 -8.99
N GLU A 29 4.91 -15.42 -8.15
CA GLU A 29 3.56 -15.07 -7.74
C GLU A 29 3.54 -13.74 -6.98
N GLU A 30 4.47 -13.52 -6.06
CA GLU A 30 4.58 -12.25 -5.33
C GLU A 30 4.90 -11.09 -6.28
N LYS A 31 5.75 -11.30 -7.29
CA LYS A 31 6.04 -10.29 -8.32
C LYS A 31 4.82 -9.96 -9.16
N GLN A 32 4.03 -10.97 -9.56
CA GLN A 32 2.78 -10.76 -10.29
C GLN A 32 1.78 -9.94 -9.46
N LEU A 33 1.66 -10.23 -8.16
CA LEU A 33 0.82 -9.46 -7.24
C LEU A 33 1.33 -8.02 -7.06
N VAL A 34 2.64 -7.83 -6.94
CA VAL A 34 3.29 -6.51 -6.89
C VAL A 34 2.97 -5.71 -8.15
N ASP A 35 3.17 -6.30 -9.33
CA ASP A 35 2.96 -5.61 -10.60
C ASP A 35 1.49 -5.25 -10.81
N LEU A 36 0.57 -6.17 -10.49
CA LEU A 36 -0.87 -5.91 -10.53
C LEU A 36 -1.27 -4.77 -9.59
N MET A 37 -0.83 -4.84 -8.33
CA MET A 37 -1.20 -3.85 -7.31
C MET A 37 -0.61 -2.48 -7.59
N GLU A 38 0.64 -2.41 -8.06
CA GLU A 38 1.25 -1.13 -8.44
C GLU A 38 0.39 -0.42 -9.49
N ASN A 39 -0.01 -1.11 -10.56
CA ASN A 39 -0.81 -0.51 -11.62
C ASN A 39 -2.24 -0.17 -11.17
N GLN A 40 -2.90 -1.08 -10.44
CA GLN A 40 -4.25 -0.83 -9.91
C GLN A 40 -4.30 0.39 -8.98
N LEU A 41 -3.30 0.55 -8.10
CA LEU A 41 -3.21 1.68 -7.18
C LEU A 41 -2.88 2.99 -7.91
N MET A 42 -2.11 2.94 -8.99
CA MET A 42 -1.85 4.10 -9.83
C MET A 42 -3.11 4.56 -10.56
N ASP A 43 -3.91 3.65 -11.11
CA ASP A 43 -5.19 3.99 -11.73
C ASP A 43 -6.16 4.59 -10.71
N PHE A 44 -6.18 4.04 -9.50
CA PHE A 44 -7.02 4.58 -8.43
C PHE A 44 -6.58 5.99 -8.00
N ARG A 45 -5.28 6.18 -7.77
CA ARG A 45 -4.68 7.50 -7.47
C ARG A 45 -4.98 8.51 -8.57
N MET A 46 -4.78 8.14 -9.84
CA MET A 46 -5.02 9.03 -10.97
C MET A 46 -6.50 9.37 -11.13
N GLY A 47 -7.40 8.42 -10.89
CA GLY A 47 -8.84 8.67 -10.85
C GLY A 47 -9.21 9.71 -9.78
N PHE A 48 -8.66 9.57 -8.58
CA PHE A 48 -8.89 10.52 -7.49
C PHE A 48 -8.27 11.91 -7.76
N ALA A 49 -7.05 11.95 -8.30
CA ALA A 49 -6.40 13.19 -8.69
C ALA A 49 -7.19 13.94 -9.77
N ARG A 50 -7.70 13.23 -10.79
CA ARG A 50 -8.55 13.84 -11.84
C ARG A 50 -9.80 14.49 -11.26
N LEU A 51 -10.46 13.85 -10.29
CA LEU A 51 -11.56 14.46 -9.56
C LEU A 51 -11.09 15.74 -8.86
N CYS A 52 -10.03 15.65 -8.05
CA CYS A 52 -9.57 16.75 -7.20
C CYS A 52 -9.01 17.95 -7.98
N TYR A 53 -8.56 17.78 -9.21
CA TYR A 53 -8.13 18.90 -10.07
C TYR A 53 -9.21 19.40 -11.02
N SER A 54 -10.36 18.73 -11.12
CA SER A 54 -11.44 19.14 -12.02
C SER A 54 -12.06 20.47 -11.57
N PRO A 55 -12.33 21.41 -12.49
CA PRO A 55 -13.12 22.59 -12.18
C PRO A 55 -14.56 22.25 -11.74
N ASP A 56 -15.09 21.10 -12.17
CA ASP A 56 -16.41 20.58 -11.83
C ASP A 56 -16.40 19.63 -10.62
N PHE A 57 -15.41 19.75 -9.72
CA PHE A 57 -15.23 18.87 -8.55
C PHE A 57 -16.54 18.59 -7.79
N GLU A 58 -17.29 19.62 -7.41
CA GLU A 58 -18.55 19.47 -6.65
C GLU A 58 -19.63 18.68 -7.39
N LYS A 59 -19.65 18.76 -8.72
CA LYS A 59 -20.62 18.02 -9.56
C LYS A 59 -20.21 16.55 -9.73
N LEU A 60 -18.91 16.29 -9.83
CA LEU A 60 -18.36 14.95 -10.06
C LEU A 60 -18.21 14.13 -8.78
N LYS A 61 -18.05 14.79 -7.63
CA LYS A 61 -17.84 14.17 -6.32
C LYS A 61 -18.94 13.15 -5.97
N PRO A 62 -20.25 13.41 -6.10
CA PRO A 62 -21.28 12.43 -5.75
C PRO A 62 -21.15 11.11 -6.51
N ALA A 63 -20.93 11.17 -7.84
CA ALA A 63 -20.75 9.97 -8.67
C ALA A 63 -19.48 9.19 -8.28
N TYR A 64 -18.42 9.89 -7.88
CA TYR A 64 -17.21 9.25 -7.37
C TYR A 64 -17.47 8.53 -6.04
N LEU A 65 -18.18 9.17 -5.11
CA LEU A 65 -18.53 8.59 -3.81
C LEU A 65 -19.44 7.36 -3.94
N GLU A 66 -20.30 7.32 -4.95
CA GLU A 66 -21.14 6.15 -5.24
C GLU A 66 -20.31 4.92 -5.68
N GLN A 67 -19.24 5.15 -6.46
CA GLN A 67 -18.37 4.08 -6.97
C GLN A 67 -17.28 3.64 -5.98
N LEU A 68 -16.89 4.54 -5.07
CA LEU A 68 -15.75 4.34 -4.16
C LEU A 68 -15.90 3.07 -3.28
N PRO A 69 -17.04 2.80 -2.63
CA PRO A 69 -17.26 1.57 -1.87
C PRO A 69 -16.98 0.29 -2.66
N GLY A 70 -17.35 0.25 -3.95
CA GLY A 70 -17.09 -0.89 -4.82
C GLY A 70 -15.60 -1.17 -4.98
N LYS A 71 -14.81 -0.13 -5.29
CA LYS A 71 -13.35 -0.23 -5.45
C LYS A 71 -12.64 -0.59 -4.15
N LEU A 72 -13.06 0.00 -3.03
CA LEU A 72 -12.51 -0.34 -1.72
C LEU A 72 -12.84 -1.79 -1.34
N ARG A 73 -14.02 -2.29 -1.69
CA ARG A 73 -14.39 -3.69 -1.49
C ARG A 73 -13.55 -4.64 -2.33
N GLU A 74 -13.19 -4.27 -3.56
CA GLU A 74 -12.25 -5.06 -4.37
C GLU A 74 -10.86 -5.14 -3.72
N LEU A 75 -10.33 -4.02 -3.23
CA LEU A 75 -9.07 -4.00 -2.48
C LEU A 75 -9.15 -4.80 -1.17
N SER A 76 -10.27 -4.69 -0.46
CA SER A 76 -10.54 -5.45 0.76
C SER A 76 -10.58 -6.95 0.48
N LYS A 77 -11.29 -7.38 -0.57
CA LYS A 77 -11.33 -8.79 -1.01
C LYS A 77 -9.95 -9.28 -1.42
N PHE A 78 -9.21 -8.45 -2.15
CA PHE A 78 -7.86 -8.78 -2.57
C PHE A 78 -6.95 -8.98 -1.37
N LEU A 79 -6.91 -8.03 -0.42
CA LEU A 79 -6.13 -8.18 0.81
C LEU A 79 -6.55 -9.44 1.59
N GLY A 80 -7.85 -9.71 1.69
CA GLY A 80 -8.38 -10.91 2.36
C GLY A 80 -7.96 -10.96 3.83
N SER A 81 -7.42 -12.10 4.25
CA SER A 81 -6.84 -12.32 5.59
C SER A 81 -5.34 -11.99 5.67
N ARG A 82 -4.72 -11.59 4.54
CA ARG A 82 -3.29 -11.33 4.49
C ARG A 82 -2.96 -10.06 5.28
N PRO A 83 -1.77 -10.00 5.91
CA PRO A 83 -1.32 -8.78 6.58
C PRO A 83 -0.86 -7.69 5.60
N TRP A 84 -0.38 -8.09 4.41
CA TRP A 84 0.20 -7.24 3.37
C TRP A 84 -0.36 -7.64 2.00
N PHE A 85 -0.34 -6.72 1.02
CA PHE A 85 -0.98 -6.90 -0.29
C PHE A 85 -0.26 -7.90 -1.20
N ALA A 86 1.07 -7.97 -1.12
CA ALA A 86 1.87 -8.89 -1.92
C ALA A 86 2.58 -9.98 -1.10
N GLY A 87 2.52 -9.90 0.23
CA GLY A 87 3.21 -10.82 1.13
C GLY A 87 2.28 -11.89 1.70
N GLU A 88 2.13 -13.01 1.00
CA GLU A 88 1.72 -14.26 1.64
C GLU A 88 2.59 -15.39 1.11
N LYS A 89 3.52 -15.86 1.95
CA LYS A 89 3.98 -17.23 1.79
C LYS A 89 2.81 -18.10 2.23
N VAL A 90 2.01 -18.55 1.28
CA VAL A 90 0.99 -19.57 1.52
C VAL A 90 1.70 -20.68 2.27
N SER A 91 1.30 -20.93 3.52
CA SER A 91 1.60 -22.17 4.20
C SER A 91 0.75 -23.28 3.54
N GLY A 92 1.02 -23.52 2.27
CA GLY A 92 0.49 -24.60 1.47
C GLY A 92 1.44 -25.78 1.64
N TRP A 93 1.02 -26.71 2.48
CA TRP A 93 1.55 -28.06 2.60
C TRP A 93 2.10 -28.60 1.27
N GLY A 94 3.42 -28.74 1.21
CA GLY A 94 4.13 -29.26 0.04
C GLY A 94 5.57 -29.68 0.36
N TYR A 95 5.87 -30.01 1.62
CA TYR A 95 7.07 -30.78 1.96
C TYR A 95 6.73 -32.26 1.82
N PHE A 96 6.88 -32.82 0.62
CA PHE A 96 7.28 -34.23 0.50
C PHE A 96 8.79 -34.29 0.74
N GLY A 97 9.20 -34.08 2.00
CA GLY A 97 10.56 -34.28 2.47
C GLY A 97 10.59 -35.51 3.35
N GLY A 98 11.12 -36.62 2.82
CA GLY A 98 11.26 -37.87 3.54
C GLY A 98 11.99 -37.70 4.87
N CYS A 99 11.47 -38.40 5.89
CA CYS A 99 12.11 -38.53 7.19
C CYS A 99 13.48 -39.21 7.05
N PHE A 100 14.57 -38.44 7.17
CA PHE A 100 15.85 -38.97 7.61
C PHE A 100 16.38 -38.13 8.77
N GLY A 101 16.35 -38.74 9.95
CA GLY A 101 17.38 -38.59 10.98
C GLY A 101 17.59 -37.21 11.61
N GLY A 102 16.84 -36.95 12.69
CA GLY A 102 17.35 -36.36 13.93
C GLY A 102 18.27 -35.14 13.83
N SER A 103 17.69 -33.95 13.87
CA SER A 103 18.15 -32.88 14.77
C SER A 103 17.10 -31.77 14.84
N LEU A 104 16.80 -31.32 16.06
CA LEU A 104 15.82 -30.30 16.37
C LEU A 104 16.42 -28.91 16.05
N TRP A 105 16.42 -28.52 14.77
CA TRP A 105 16.77 -27.15 14.37
C TRP A 105 15.50 -26.28 14.40
N ALA A 106 15.53 -25.26 15.26
CA ALA A 106 14.76 -24.01 15.20
C ALA A 106 13.52 -23.98 14.27
N LEU A 107 12.35 -24.32 14.81
CA LEU A 107 11.07 -23.98 14.19
C LEU A 107 10.63 -22.55 14.58
N THR A 108 11.45 -21.55 14.24
CA THR A 108 10.86 -20.26 13.86
C THR A 108 10.45 -20.41 12.39
N PRO A 109 9.16 -20.25 12.02
CA PRO A 109 8.78 -20.32 10.61
C PRO A 109 9.65 -19.30 9.84
N PRO A 110 10.45 -19.72 8.83
CA PRO A 110 11.50 -18.88 8.29
C PRO A 110 11.02 -17.68 7.46
N PHE A 111 9.71 -17.42 7.39
CA PHE A 111 9.17 -16.42 6.47
C PHE A 111 7.98 -15.70 7.10
N SER A 112 8.28 -14.61 7.81
CA SER A 112 7.30 -13.58 8.09
C SER A 112 6.74 -13.04 6.77
N PRO A 113 5.42 -12.79 6.66
CA PRO A 113 4.82 -12.19 5.47
C PRO A 113 5.56 -10.89 5.14
N GLN A 114 6.14 -10.83 3.95
CA GLN A 114 7.11 -9.79 3.60
C GLN A 114 6.39 -8.50 3.23
N LEU A 115 6.72 -7.42 3.94
CA LEU A 115 6.34 -6.07 3.55
C LEU A 115 7.04 -5.72 2.23
N THR A 116 6.27 -5.26 1.26
CA THR A 116 6.77 -4.87 -0.07
C THR A 116 6.54 -3.37 -0.31
N PHE A 117 7.14 -2.82 -1.37
CA PHE A 117 6.93 -1.40 -1.68
C PHE A 117 5.48 -1.08 -2.08
N VAL A 118 4.70 -2.06 -2.55
CA VAL A 118 3.29 -1.82 -2.90
C VAL A 118 2.41 -1.59 -1.69
N ASP A 119 2.81 -2.04 -0.50
CA ASP A 119 2.12 -1.74 0.75
C ASP A 119 2.25 -0.25 1.10
N PHE A 120 3.37 0.40 0.75
CA PHE A 120 3.52 1.86 0.90
C PHE A 120 2.62 2.62 -0.07
N LEU A 121 2.49 2.14 -1.31
CA LEU A 121 1.55 2.70 -2.28
C LEU A 121 0.10 2.52 -1.83
N ALA A 122 -0.24 1.34 -1.30
CA ALA A 122 -1.57 1.04 -0.80
C ALA A 122 -1.91 1.91 0.41
N TYR A 123 -0.97 2.07 1.35
CA TYR A 123 -1.14 2.97 2.50
C TYR A 123 -1.43 4.41 2.06
N ASP A 124 -0.60 4.98 1.18
CA ASP A 124 -0.78 6.36 0.71
C ASP A 124 -2.14 6.55 0.00
N VAL A 125 -2.50 5.63 -0.90
CA VAL A 125 -3.80 5.70 -1.58
C VAL A 125 -4.95 5.57 -0.59
N LEU A 126 -4.92 4.59 0.32
CA LEU A 126 -6.00 4.39 1.28
C LEU A 126 -6.10 5.52 2.31
N ASP A 127 -4.99 6.09 2.78
CA ASP A 127 -5.00 7.22 3.71
C ASP A 127 -5.62 8.48 3.07
N GLN A 128 -5.30 8.76 1.80
CA GLN A 128 -5.93 9.86 1.06
C GLN A 128 -7.47 9.69 1.00
N HIS A 129 -7.96 8.47 0.77
CA HIS A 129 -9.39 8.20 0.74
C HIS A 129 -10.02 8.20 2.14
N ARG A 130 -9.30 7.74 3.17
CA ARG A 130 -9.72 7.82 4.58
C ARG A 130 -9.88 9.29 5.00
N MET A 131 -8.99 10.17 4.56
CA MET A 131 -9.12 11.61 4.77
C MET A 131 -10.25 12.23 3.96
N PHE A 132 -10.52 11.71 2.75
CA PHE A 132 -11.57 12.22 1.88
C PHE A 132 -12.98 11.84 2.35
N VAL A 133 -13.15 10.62 2.86
CA VAL A 133 -14.44 10.04 3.28
C VAL A 133 -14.24 9.19 4.54
N PRO A 134 -14.08 9.82 5.72
CA PRO A 134 -13.80 9.11 6.97
C PRO A 134 -14.93 8.15 7.38
N ASP A 135 -16.18 8.47 7.03
CA ASP A 135 -17.36 7.70 7.42
C ASP A 135 -17.65 6.50 6.49
N CYS A 136 -16.76 6.19 5.53
CA CYS A 136 -16.96 5.09 4.60
C CYS A 136 -16.89 3.71 5.32
N PRO A 137 -17.94 2.87 5.24
CA PRO A 137 -17.98 1.59 5.95
C PRO A 137 -16.86 0.62 5.58
N GLU A 138 -16.34 0.71 4.35
CA GLU A 138 -15.23 -0.11 3.88
C GLU A 138 -13.93 0.13 4.69
N PHE A 139 -13.78 1.27 5.36
CA PHE A 139 -12.68 1.53 6.30
C PHE A 139 -12.90 0.98 7.71
N GLN A 140 -13.97 0.21 7.97
CA GLN A 140 -14.18 -0.45 9.28
C GLN A 140 -13.69 -1.92 9.28
N GLY A 141 -13.26 -2.42 8.13
CA GLY A 141 -12.88 -3.82 7.92
C GLY A 141 -11.37 -4.09 8.00
N ASN A 142 -10.91 -5.04 7.19
CA ASN A 142 -9.50 -5.42 7.09
C ASN A 142 -8.60 -4.29 6.58
N LEU A 143 -9.14 -3.34 5.80
CA LEU A 143 -8.41 -2.16 5.35
C LEU A 143 -8.01 -1.26 6.54
N SER A 144 -8.86 -1.08 7.56
CA SER A 144 -8.47 -0.36 8.79
C SER A 144 -7.29 -1.02 9.47
N ARG A 145 -7.40 -2.34 9.65
CA ARG A 145 -6.35 -3.13 10.31
C ARG A 145 -5.03 -3.09 9.53
N PHE A 146 -5.09 -2.97 8.21
CA PHE A 146 -3.90 -2.75 7.38
C PHE A 146 -3.29 -1.37 7.65
N LEU A 147 -4.09 -0.30 7.64
CA LEU A 147 -3.62 1.06 7.95
C LEU A 147 -2.99 1.14 9.34
N GLU A 148 -3.68 0.64 10.37
CA GLU A 148 -3.20 0.60 11.76
C GLU A 148 -1.89 -0.19 11.88
N ARG A 149 -1.80 -1.35 11.22
CA ARG A 149 -0.58 -2.18 11.22
C ARG A 149 0.58 -1.48 10.55
N PHE A 150 0.33 -0.77 9.45
CA PHE A 150 1.36 -0.02 8.74
C PHE A 150 1.87 1.16 9.59
N GLU A 151 0.96 1.90 10.23
CA GLU A 151 1.27 3.02 11.13
C GLU A 151 2.02 2.56 12.39
N ALA A 152 1.76 1.33 12.85
CA ALA A 152 2.42 0.72 14.01
C ALA A 152 3.86 0.23 13.73
N LEU A 153 4.35 0.24 12.49
CA LEU A 153 5.74 -0.13 12.19
C LEU A 153 6.70 0.87 12.85
N ASP A 154 7.65 0.40 13.68
CA ASP A 154 8.52 1.26 14.50
C ASP A 154 9.12 2.47 13.76
N LYS A 155 9.65 2.24 12.54
CA LYS A 155 10.25 3.30 11.73
C LYS A 155 9.22 4.25 11.11
N VAL A 156 8.03 3.74 10.79
CA VAL A 156 6.92 4.54 10.26
C VAL A 156 6.31 5.38 11.36
N SER A 157 5.99 4.79 12.51
CA SER A 157 5.50 5.48 13.70
C SER A 157 6.48 6.58 14.16
N SER A 158 7.78 6.26 14.23
CA SER A 158 8.83 7.24 14.56
C SER A 158 8.91 8.37 13.52
N TYR A 159 8.72 8.08 12.23
CA TYR A 159 8.68 9.09 11.19
C TYR A 159 7.45 10.00 11.31
N MET A 160 6.26 9.42 11.50
CA MET A 160 4.99 10.15 11.65
C MET A 160 4.97 11.07 12.88
N ASN A 161 5.63 10.65 13.96
CA ASN A 161 5.79 11.47 15.17
C ASN A 161 6.93 12.51 15.08
N SER A 162 7.66 12.56 13.96
CA SER A 162 8.74 13.52 13.76
C SER A 162 8.27 14.78 13.02
N GLY A 163 8.95 15.90 13.24
CA GLY A 163 8.67 17.16 12.51
C GLY A 163 8.98 17.11 11.00
N ARG A 164 9.44 15.97 10.47
CA ARG A 164 9.65 15.75 9.03
C ARG A 164 8.40 15.24 8.32
N PHE A 165 7.43 14.69 9.06
CA PHE A 165 6.22 14.14 8.48
C PHE A 165 5.34 15.26 7.94
N MET A 166 4.85 15.07 6.71
CA MET A 166 3.95 16.00 6.04
C MET A 166 2.70 15.23 5.64
N ARG A 167 1.60 15.47 6.35
CA ARG A 167 0.30 14.89 6.04
C ARG A 167 -0.46 15.70 5.00
N THR A 168 -0.35 17.03 5.05
CA THR A 168 -1.00 17.97 4.15
C THR A 168 -0.02 19.05 3.67
N PRO A 169 -0.26 19.66 2.50
CA PRO A 169 -1.32 19.35 1.53
C PRO A 169 -1.02 18.08 0.71
N ILE A 170 -2.07 17.35 0.31
CA ILE A 170 -1.95 16.19 -0.59
C ILE A 170 -1.76 16.65 -2.04
N PHE A 171 -2.52 17.66 -2.46
CA PHE A 171 -2.50 18.18 -3.82
C PHE A 171 -1.84 19.56 -3.89
N TRP A 172 -1.44 19.94 -5.11
CA TRP A 172 -0.91 21.27 -5.37
C TRP A 172 -1.97 22.34 -5.10
N ARG A 173 -1.53 23.60 -4.97
CA ARG A 173 -2.38 24.76 -4.62
C ARG A 173 -3.62 24.93 -5.50
N THR A 174 -3.59 24.44 -6.74
CA THR A 174 -4.70 24.49 -7.70
C THR A 174 -5.73 23.36 -7.53
N GLY A 175 -5.43 22.34 -6.71
CA GLY A 175 -6.37 21.29 -6.35
C GLY A 175 -7.57 21.85 -5.59
N LYS A 176 -8.73 21.23 -5.79
CA LYS A 176 -10.01 21.60 -5.16
C LYS A 176 -10.22 20.96 -3.79
N TRP A 177 -9.39 19.99 -3.42
CA TRP A 177 -9.42 19.32 -2.12
C TRP A 177 -7.99 19.16 -1.58
N CYS A 178 -7.81 19.30 -0.26
CA CYS A 178 -6.55 19.16 0.47
C CYS A 178 -5.33 19.86 -0.21
N ASN A 179 -5.49 21.15 -0.50
CA ASN A 179 -4.48 21.99 -1.18
C ASN A 179 -3.77 22.98 -0.24
N THR A 180 -4.16 23.03 1.04
CA THR A 180 -3.56 23.84 2.10
C THR A 180 -2.89 22.97 3.14
N LYS A 181 -1.85 23.51 3.78
CA LYS A 181 -1.24 22.89 4.95
C LYS A 181 -2.12 23.20 6.16
N GLU A 182 -2.44 22.16 6.92
CA GLU A 182 -3.08 22.25 8.24
C GLU A 182 -2.03 22.33 9.35
#